data_AF-A0A448YNV3-F1
#
_entry.id   AF-A0A448YNV3-F1
#
_cell.length_a   1.000
_cell.length_b   1.000
_cell.length_c   1.000
_cell.angle_alpha   90.00
_cell.angle_beta   90.00
_cell.angle_gamma   90.00
#
_symmetry.space_group_name_H-M   'P 1'
#
loop_
_entity.id
_entity.type
_entity.pdbx_description
1 polymer ?
#
loop_
_entity_poly.entity_id
_entity_poly.type
_entity_poly.pdbx_seq_one_letter_code
_entity_poly.pdbx_strand_id
1 'polypeptide(L)'
;MTLTAEERSRLTELFRSRFQGPVNVDLSPQELAQVQALLQDRAIGDVLGKENGPIVNLALVESTLKGLSDSDIDQVYKFLIEELSFDTSQDFQWLRSQEEDSRQSKLRLDNYCRLLLAEKLISVQLPSEDLRSLVIDRLAAYYSSENCPWSSDEVSKICAECLDKMKISEEEILSLLETYRESSQQIIDSGSKITRAGHRRLRSKREWLKDLSPLVGTSFSQIVNERELFVRRNIYRINGLKLAADRLSAEKLDRNWGLVFPLTMSFLDDTETLVKAEACTIILRILNKLTPGKQNIIARSGVEPVIFDSIVPIILALPSMTPKEKSCRALPIAYKTIFKLWNVTENESLNLKLSMLLNDFICPSIVKVKDIPELVLILLDVIKDGLVPEAGDYVIVLRKQILYTILDVLTDPFIVYSLTVVNACLNTIRALNGLKKNRYDIIGCLLKLQIRIKRSYSDRTNSTDTIMALSTVQNTSQSLIKDLDLSSSDTEKLLAAAQP
;
A
#
# COMPACT_ATOMS: atom_id res chain seq x y z
N MET A 1 27.41 -11.51 37.76
CA MET A 1 27.91 -10.17 38.16
C MET A 1 27.45 -9.14 37.13
N THR A 2 26.56 -8.25 37.54
CA THR A 2 25.98 -7.16 36.75
C THR A 2 27.02 -6.07 36.50
N LEU A 3 27.05 -5.52 35.27
CA LEU A 3 27.86 -4.34 34.95
C LEU A 3 27.45 -3.18 35.86
N THR A 4 28.44 -2.44 36.38
CA THR A 4 28.17 -1.30 37.25
C THR A 4 27.49 -0.18 36.46
N ALA A 5 26.66 0.62 37.12
CA ALA A 5 25.92 1.71 36.46
C ALA A 5 26.84 2.74 35.77
N GLU A 6 28.07 2.87 36.25
CA GLU A 6 29.09 3.77 35.72
C GLU A 6 29.69 3.28 34.39
N GLU A 7 29.93 1.97 34.27
CA GLU A 7 30.36 1.32 33.03
C GLU A 7 29.27 1.37 31.95
N ARG A 8 28.00 1.22 32.35
CA ARG A 8 26.84 1.38 31.45
C ARG A 8 26.70 2.81 30.92
N SER A 9 26.93 3.81 31.77
CA SER A 9 26.86 5.23 31.39
C SER A 9 27.96 5.58 30.39
N ARG A 10 29.20 5.12 30.64
CA ARG A 10 30.34 5.33 29.74
C ARG A 10 30.15 4.72 28.35
N LEU A 11 29.65 3.49 28.27
CA LEU A 11 29.35 2.85 26.99
C LEU A 11 28.25 3.62 26.23
N THR A 12 27.18 4.02 26.91
CA THR A 12 26.08 4.77 26.28
C THR A 12 26.54 6.13 25.74
N GLU A 13 27.47 6.78 26.43
CA GLU A 13 28.03 8.08 26.06
C GLU A 13 29.04 7.97 24.88
N LEU A 14 29.86 6.91 24.88
CA LEU A 14 30.79 6.57 23.80
C LEU A 14 30.03 6.31 22.49
N PHE A 15 28.90 5.61 22.55
CA PHE A 15 28.05 5.31 21.39
C PHE A 15 27.24 6.53 20.91
N ARG A 16 26.70 7.37 21.81
CA ARG A 16 26.02 8.62 21.39
C ARG A 16 26.93 9.56 20.60
N SER A 17 28.22 9.61 20.93
CA SER A 17 29.19 10.48 20.26
C SER A 17 29.55 10.03 18.84
N ARG A 18 29.37 8.74 18.51
CA ARG A 18 29.92 8.10 17.30
C ARG A 18 28.90 7.86 16.17
N PHE A 19 27.60 7.89 16.48
CA PHE A 19 26.51 7.59 15.52
C PHE A 19 25.83 8.84 14.91
N GLN A 20 26.41 10.03 15.08
CA GLN A 20 26.05 11.21 14.27
C GLN A 20 26.87 11.21 12.97
N GLY A 21 26.62 10.28 12.05
CA GLY A 21 27.26 10.25 10.72
C GLY A 21 27.21 8.90 10.00
N PRO A 22 27.48 8.85 8.68
CA PRO A 22 27.41 7.64 7.89
C PRO A 22 28.47 6.63 8.33
N VAL A 23 28.02 5.39 8.53
CA VAL A 23 28.71 4.31 9.25
C VAL A 23 29.89 3.78 8.45
N ASN A 24 31.09 3.92 9.00
CA ASN A 24 32.24 3.07 8.71
C ASN A 24 32.98 2.87 10.05
N VAL A 25 33.02 1.65 10.58
CA VAL A 25 33.65 1.38 11.88
C VAL A 25 34.61 0.20 11.76
N ASP A 26 35.91 0.52 11.80
CA ASP A 26 36.96 -0.39 12.24
C ASP A 26 37.08 -0.26 13.76
N LEU A 27 36.95 -1.37 14.49
CA LEU A 27 37.19 -1.45 15.94
C LEU A 27 38.69 -1.44 16.23
N SER A 28 39.12 -0.76 17.31
CA SER A 28 40.52 -0.81 17.71
C SER A 28 40.88 -2.19 18.32
N PRO A 29 42.13 -2.65 18.19
CA PRO A 29 42.57 -3.95 18.72
C PRO A 29 42.36 -4.12 20.23
N GLN A 30 42.33 -3.02 21.00
CA GLN A 30 42.10 -3.03 22.44
C GLN A 30 40.62 -3.22 22.80
N GLU A 31 39.70 -2.62 22.03
CA GLU A 31 38.25 -2.81 22.18
C GLU A 31 37.87 -4.26 21.81
N LEU A 32 38.50 -4.82 20.78
CA LEU A 32 38.30 -6.20 20.35
C LEU A 32 38.78 -7.21 21.40
N ALA A 33 39.88 -6.92 22.10
CA ALA A 33 40.39 -7.74 23.20
C ALA A 33 39.52 -7.67 24.47
N GLN A 34 38.91 -6.51 24.77
CA GLN A 34 37.99 -6.37 25.91
C GLN A 34 36.67 -7.11 25.68
N VAL A 35 36.13 -7.08 24.46
CA VAL A 35 34.95 -7.87 24.08
C VAL A 35 35.27 -9.37 24.16
N GLN A 36 36.41 -9.81 23.64
CA GLN A 36 36.85 -11.21 23.72
C GLN A 36 37.06 -11.71 25.16
N ALA A 37 37.59 -10.87 26.07
CA ALA A 37 37.77 -11.23 27.47
C ALA A 37 36.43 -11.41 28.23
N LEU A 38 35.38 -10.65 27.85
CA LEU A 38 34.05 -10.76 28.43
C LEU A 38 33.27 -12.00 27.95
N LEU A 39 33.66 -12.55 26.80
CA LEU A 39 33.01 -13.68 26.14
C LEU A 39 33.52 -15.06 26.58
N GLN A 40 34.74 -15.14 27.11
CA GLN A 40 35.34 -16.42 27.52
C GLN A 40 34.69 -17.05 28.78
N ASP A 41 33.80 -16.33 29.47
CA ASP A 41 33.30 -16.72 30.80
C ASP A 41 31.77 -16.76 30.92
N ARG A 42 31.01 -16.54 29.82
CA ARG A 42 29.53 -16.50 29.86
C ARG A 42 28.87 -17.19 28.66
N ALA A 43 27.81 -17.96 28.95
CA ALA A 43 26.92 -18.49 27.92
C ALA A 43 26.25 -17.34 27.17
N ILE A 44 26.19 -17.44 25.83
CA ILE A 44 25.73 -16.38 24.91
C ILE A 44 24.29 -15.92 25.23
N GLY A 45 23.45 -16.81 25.77
CA GLY A 45 22.09 -16.49 26.23
C GLY A 45 22.04 -15.45 27.36
N ASP A 46 23.06 -15.37 28.23
CA ASP A 46 23.13 -14.37 29.31
C ASP A 46 23.65 -13.01 28.82
N VAL A 47 24.41 -13.00 27.71
CA VAL A 47 24.98 -11.80 27.08
C VAL A 47 23.92 -11.05 26.27
N LEU A 48 23.00 -11.78 25.65
CA LEU A 48 21.86 -11.25 24.90
C LEU A 48 20.69 -10.75 25.78
N GLY A 49 20.88 -10.69 27.10
CA GLY A 49 19.85 -10.26 28.04
C GLY A 49 19.34 -8.82 27.83
N LYS A 50 18.11 -8.57 28.33
CA LYS A 50 17.29 -7.35 28.18
C LYS A 50 17.92 -6.01 28.58
N GLU A 51 19.14 -6.00 29.14
CA GLU A 51 19.81 -4.78 29.61
C GLU A 51 20.80 -4.18 28.59
N ASN A 52 21.15 -4.91 27.52
CA ASN A 52 22.06 -4.42 26.48
C ASN A 52 21.27 -3.89 25.28
N GLY A 53 21.64 -2.71 24.78
CA GLY A 53 21.01 -2.14 23.58
C GLY A 53 21.31 -2.99 22.33
N PRO A 54 20.43 -2.99 21.31
CA PRO A 54 20.55 -3.81 20.10
C PRO A 54 21.88 -3.64 19.36
N ILE A 55 22.47 -2.44 19.43
CA ILE A 55 23.76 -2.09 18.82
C ILE A 55 24.92 -2.82 19.52
N VAL A 56 24.86 -2.97 20.84
CA VAL A 56 25.88 -3.68 21.64
C VAL A 56 25.82 -5.18 21.33
N ASN A 57 24.62 -5.74 21.23
CA ASN A 57 24.41 -7.12 20.82
C ASN A 57 24.93 -7.38 19.39
N LEU A 58 24.80 -6.39 18.49
CA LEU A 58 25.28 -6.49 17.12
C LEU A 58 26.81 -6.57 17.03
N ALA A 59 27.52 -5.71 17.75
CA ALA A 59 28.98 -5.71 17.80
C ALA A 59 29.55 -6.97 18.50
N LEU A 60 28.88 -7.45 19.56
CA LEU A 60 29.29 -8.67 20.28
C LEU A 60 29.13 -9.92 19.41
N VAL A 61 28.00 -10.07 18.73
CA VAL A 61 27.74 -11.20 17.84
C VAL A 61 28.67 -11.16 16.63
N GLU A 62 28.85 -10.00 15.99
CA GLU A 62 29.76 -9.88 14.83
C GLU A 62 31.20 -10.29 15.17
N SER A 63 31.67 -10.03 16.39
CA SER A 63 32.98 -10.46 16.87
C SER A 63 33.09 -11.95 17.24
N THR A 64 31.96 -12.63 17.46
CA THR A 64 31.90 -14.04 17.94
C THR A 64 31.45 -15.04 16.90
N LEU A 65 30.87 -14.62 15.78
CA LEU A 65 30.37 -15.52 14.74
C LEU A 65 31.43 -16.47 14.15
N LYS A 66 32.72 -16.16 14.30
CA LYS A 66 33.83 -17.04 13.91
C LYS A 66 34.16 -18.02 15.04
N GLY A 67 33.42 -19.13 15.14
CA GLY A 67 33.76 -20.26 16.03
C GLY A 67 32.61 -20.83 16.86
N LEU A 68 31.37 -20.40 16.62
CA LEU A 68 30.19 -20.92 17.31
C LEU A 68 29.82 -22.33 16.82
N SER A 69 29.25 -23.15 17.72
CA SER A 69 28.68 -24.43 17.34
C SER A 69 27.30 -24.26 16.69
N ASP A 70 26.86 -25.23 15.90
CA ASP A 70 25.55 -25.22 15.24
C ASP A 70 24.40 -24.99 16.24
N SER A 71 24.49 -25.57 17.43
CA SER A 71 23.49 -25.41 18.50
C SER A 71 23.45 -23.99 19.07
N ASP A 72 24.57 -23.27 19.11
CA ASP A 72 24.62 -21.91 19.61
C ASP A 72 24.01 -20.94 18.58
N ILE A 73 24.25 -21.20 17.30
CA ILE A 73 23.68 -20.42 16.19
C ILE A 73 22.16 -20.54 16.15
N ASP A 74 21.61 -21.74 16.37
CA ASP A 74 20.17 -21.96 16.46
C ASP A 74 19.54 -21.26 17.68
N GLN A 75 20.24 -21.16 18.80
CA GLN A 75 19.79 -20.38 19.96
C GLN A 75 19.76 -18.87 19.64
N VAL A 76 20.75 -18.37 18.90
CA VAL A 76 20.78 -16.98 18.45
C VAL A 76 19.62 -16.70 17.48
N TYR A 77 19.32 -17.62 16.55
CA TYR A 77 18.14 -17.51 15.68
C TYR A 77 16.84 -17.46 16.48
N LYS A 78 16.65 -18.34 17.46
CA LYS A 78 15.47 -18.33 18.35
C LYS A 78 15.32 -17.01 19.10
N PHE A 79 16.40 -16.52 19.69
CA PHE A 79 16.42 -15.24 20.40
C PHE A 79 16.00 -14.08 19.48
N LEU A 80 16.55 -14.02 18.27
CA LEU A 80 16.21 -12.95 17.31
C LEU A 80 14.75 -12.99 16.89
N ILE A 81 14.23 -14.18 16.62
CA ILE A 81 12.83 -14.40 16.25
C ILE A 81 11.88 -13.98 17.37
N GLU A 82 12.22 -14.27 18.63
CA GLU A 82 11.41 -13.94 19.80
C GLU A 82 11.42 -12.44 20.10
N GLU A 83 12.57 -11.77 19.89
CA GLU A 83 12.77 -10.35 20.16
C GLU A 83 12.35 -9.43 19.00
N LEU A 84 12.15 -9.97 17.79
CA LEU A 84 11.52 -9.26 16.69
C LEU A 84 10.08 -8.93 17.08
N SER A 85 9.91 -7.72 17.61
CA SER A 85 8.66 -7.26 18.20
C SER A 85 7.78 -6.60 17.16
N PHE A 86 6.48 -6.90 17.25
CA PHE A 86 5.42 -6.24 16.51
C PHE A 86 4.57 -5.47 17.51
N ASP A 87 4.30 -4.19 17.22
CA ASP A 87 3.33 -3.46 18.02
C ASP A 87 1.93 -3.98 17.67
N THR A 88 1.37 -4.79 18.57
CA THR A 88 0.03 -5.37 18.47
C THR A 88 -1.01 -4.52 19.22
N SER A 89 -0.62 -3.34 19.72
CA SER A 89 -1.53 -2.46 20.46
C SER A 89 -2.61 -1.85 19.56
N GLN A 90 -3.76 -1.55 20.16
CA GLN A 90 -4.94 -0.97 19.49
C GLN A 90 -4.69 0.40 18.85
N ASP A 91 -3.65 1.11 19.28
CA ASP A 91 -3.37 2.50 18.89
C ASP A 91 -2.38 2.61 17.73
N PHE A 92 -2.04 1.49 17.10
CA PHE A 92 -0.98 1.47 16.10
C PHE A 92 -1.44 2.11 14.78
N GLN A 93 -1.15 3.41 14.66
CA GLN A 93 -1.51 4.20 13.50
C GLN A 93 -0.64 3.82 12.30
N TRP A 94 -1.29 3.38 11.22
CA TRP A 94 -0.63 3.14 9.93
C TRP A 94 -0.11 4.42 9.27
N LEU A 95 -0.55 5.59 9.75
CA LEU A 95 -0.09 6.89 9.27
C LEU A 95 0.67 7.64 10.36
N ARG A 96 1.80 8.26 9.97
CA ARG A 96 2.73 8.97 10.86
C ARG A 96 2.05 10.22 11.45
N SER A 97 1.85 10.27 12.76
CA SER A 97 1.65 11.54 13.48
C SER A 97 3.03 12.03 13.98
N GLN A 98 3.31 13.34 13.87
CA GLN A 98 4.63 13.90 14.17
C GLN A 98 5.03 13.78 15.66
N GLU A 99 4.10 13.45 16.56
CA GLU A 99 4.34 13.42 18.01
C GLU A 99 4.58 12.01 18.57
N GLU A 100 4.06 10.95 17.92
CA GLU A 100 4.27 9.54 18.31
C GLU A 100 5.53 8.91 17.66
N ASP A 101 6.22 9.70 16.84
CA ASP A 101 7.43 9.32 16.08
C ASP A 101 8.52 8.69 16.96
N SER A 102 8.60 9.01 18.26
CA SER A 102 9.69 8.49 19.11
C SER A 102 9.59 6.98 19.39
N ARG A 103 8.38 6.43 19.62
CA ARG A 103 8.21 5.00 19.98
C ARG A 103 8.31 4.11 18.75
N GLN A 104 7.60 4.47 17.68
CA GLN A 104 7.66 3.73 16.42
C GLN A 104 9.04 3.82 15.77
N SER A 105 9.74 4.96 15.87
CA SER A 105 11.11 5.07 15.35
C SER A 105 12.12 4.27 16.18
N LYS A 106 11.97 4.22 17.51
CA LYS A 106 12.78 3.34 18.36
C LYS A 106 12.57 1.87 18.00
N LEU A 107 11.32 1.43 17.87
CA LEU A 107 10.98 0.06 17.47
C LEU A 107 11.58 -0.30 16.10
N ARG A 108 11.46 0.60 15.11
CA ARG A 108 12.03 0.40 13.77
C ARG A 108 13.55 0.31 13.80
N LEU A 109 14.22 1.18 14.54
CA LEU A 109 15.68 1.16 14.68
C LEU A 109 16.16 -0.14 15.36
N ASP A 110 15.44 -0.56 16.39
CA ASP A 110 15.72 -1.78 17.14
C ASP A 110 15.56 -3.03 16.23
N ASN A 111 14.47 -3.10 15.47
CA ASN A 111 14.25 -4.16 14.49
C ASN A 111 15.24 -4.10 13.32
N TYR A 112 15.64 -2.91 12.85
CA TYR A 112 16.66 -2.75 11.82
C TYR A 112 18.00 -3.39 12.24
N CYS A 113 18.46 -3.11 13.46
CA CYS A 113 19.67 -3.73 14.00
C CYS A 113 19.53 -5.26 14.07
N ARG A 114 18.41 -5.78 14.59
CA ARG A 114 18.18 -7.24 14.65
C ARG A 114 18.22 -7.90 13.28
N LEU A 115 17.65 -7.26 12.27
CA LEU A 115 17.61 -7.78 10.90
C LEU A 115 18.98 -7.74 10.21
N LEU A 116 19.78 -6.72 10.45
CA LEU A 116 21.19 -6.71 10.01
C LEU A 116 21.97 -7.88 10.61
N LEU A 117 21.75 -8.16 11.89
CA LEU A 117 22.39 -9.28 12.55
C LEU A 117 21.92 -10.63 11.98
N ALA A 118 20.62 -10.76 11.69
CA ALA A 118 20.08 -11.92 10.97
C ALA A 118 20.72 -12.07 9.58
N GLU A 119 20.93 -10.98 8.84
CA GLU A 119 21.59 -11.00 7.53
C GLU A 119 23.03 -11.51 7.59
N LYS A 120 23.79 -11.09 8.61
CA LYS A 120 25.15 -11.58 8.87
C LYS A 120 25.14 -13.06 9.26
N LEU A 121 24.23 -13.47 10.15
CA LEU A 121 24.07 -14.87 10.55
C LEU A 121 23.79 -15.78 9.34
N ILE A 122 22.84 -15.40 8.49
CA ILE A 122 22.48 -16.14 7.27
C ILE A 122 23.67 -16.27 6.32
N SER A 123 24.54 -15.26 6.30
CA SER A 123 25.76 -15.27 5.48
C SER A 123 26.85 -16.20 6.03
N VAL A 124 26.81 -16.52 7.34
CA VAL A 124 27.73 -17.46 7.99
C VAL A 124 27.17 -18.89 7.93
N GLN A 125 25.92 -19.06 8.36
CA GLN A 125 25.26 -20.36 8.44
C GLN A 125 23.74 -20.22 8.33
N LEU A 126 23.14 -21.09 7.52
CA LEU A 126 21.69 -21.19 7.40
C LEU A 126 21.07 -21.80 8.66
N PRO A 127 19.86 -21.38 9.05
CA PRO A 127 19.15 -21.97 10.17
C PRO A 127 18.83 -23.45 9.91
N SER A 128 18.75 -24.25 10.97
CA SER A 128 18.29 -25.64 10.90
C SER A 128 16.87 -25.76 10.32
N GLU A 129 16.54 -26.92 9.74
CA GLU A 129 15.24 -27.14 9.07
C GLU A 129 14.04 -26.82 9.99
N ASP A 130 14.14 -27.16 11.27
CA ASP A 130 13.08 -26.91 12.26
C ASP A 130 12.81 -25.42 12.51
N LEU A 131 13.85 -24.59 12.47
CA LEU A 131 13.75 -23.14 12.70
C LEU A 131 13.52 -22.34 11.43
N ARG A 132 13.84 -22.93 10.28
CA ARG A 132 13.83 -22.24 9.00
C ARG A 132 12.45 -21.65 8.66
N SER A 133 11.37 -22.39 8.88
CA SER A 133 10.00 -21.91 8.66
C SER A 133 9.64 -20.69 9.52
N LEU A 134 10.06 -20.70 10.79
CA LEU A 134 9.82 -19.63 11.75
C LEU A 134 10.66 -18.38 11.42
N VAL A 135 11.92 -18.56 11.01
CA VAL A 135 12.77 -17.46 10.53
C VAL A 135 12.14 -16.82 9.29
N ILE A 136 11.66 -17.64 8.34
CA ILE A 136 10.98 -17.15 7.13
C ILE A 136 9.72 -16.35 7.50
N ASP A 137 8.86 -16.81 8.43
CA ASP A 137 7.66 -16.05 8.84
C ASP A 137 8.03 -14.68 9.43
N ARG A 138 9.06 -14.62 10.28
CA ARG A 138 9.52 -13.35 10.86
C ARG A 138 10.15 -12.42 9.84
N LEU A 139 10.99 -12.93 8.94
CA LEU A 139 11.57 -12.11 7.88
C LEU A 139 10.50 -11.64 6.88
N ALA A 140 9.53 -12.50 6.57
CA ALA A 140 8.43 -12.19 5.67
C ALA A 140 7.56 -11.04 6.21
N ALA A 141 7.43 -10.90 7.53
CA ALA A 141 6.73 -9.78 8.15
C ALA A 141 7.31 -8.39 7.77
N TYR A 142 8.60 -8.32 7.44
CA TYR A 142 9.31 -7.09 7.07
C TYR A 142 9.60 -6.98 5.57
N TYR A 143 9.18 -7.97 4.77
CA TYR A 143 9.47 -8.06 3.34
C TYR A 143 9.06 -6.84 2.53
N SER A 144 8.01 -6.11 2.93
CA SER A 144 7.51 -4.93 2.21
C SER A 144 7.42 -3.71 3.14
N SER A 145 7.83 -2.55 2.63
CA SER A 145 7.71 -1.24 3.27
C SER A 145 6.44 -0.49 2.88
N GLU A 146 5.69 -0.99 1.88
CA GLU A 146 4.50 -0.33 1.34
C GLU A 146 3.42 -0.21 2.44
N ASN A 147 3.15 1.02 2.87
CA ASN A 147 2.23 1.42 3.93
C ASN A 147 2.42 0.73 5.29
N CYS A 148 3.36 -0.19 5.46
CA CYS A 148 3.59 -0.91 6.70
C CYS A 148 4.33 -0.02 7.73
N PRO A 149 3.70 0.35 8.83
CA PRO A 149 4.32 1.22 9.86
C PRO A 149 5.50 0.57 10.62
N TRP A 150 5.60 -0.76 10.69
CA TRP A 150 6.74 -1.46 11.32
C TRP A 150 7.94 -1.69 10.40
N SER A 151 7.81 -1.39 9.10
CA SER A 151 8.87 -1.61 8.10
C SER A 151 9.38 -0.27 7.53
N SER A 152 10.59 -0.28 7.00
CA SER A 152 11.20 0.82 6.25
C SER A 152 11.79 0.30 4.95
N ASP A 153 12.09 1.18 4.00
CA ASP A 153 12.68 0.78 2.73
C ASP A 153 14.04 0.08 2.90
N GLU A 154 14.82 0.50 3.90
CA GLU A 154 16.10 -0.14 4.26
C GLU A 154 15.88 -1.53 4.86
N VAL A 155 14.93 -1.65 5.80
CA VAL A 155 14.56 -2.92 6.45
C VAL A 155 14.04 -3.93 5.41
N SER A 156 13.16 -3.49 4.51
CA SER A 156 12.60 -4.33 3.45
C SER A 156 13.68 -4.85 2.50
N LYS A 157 14.69 -4.03 2.16
CA LYS A 157 15.84 -4.45 1.34
C LYS A 157 16.68 -5.53 2.03
N ILE A 158 17.04 -5.32 3.30
CA ILE A 158 17.79 -6.31 4.09
C ILE A 158 17.02 -7.63 4.15
N CYS A 159 15.72 -7.58 4.42
CA CYS A 159 14.89 -8.78 4.44
C CYS A 159 14.82 -9.48 3.09
N ALA A 160 14.67 -8.75 1.98
CA ALA A 160 14.70 -9.33 0.64
C ALA A 160 16.04 -10.04 0.38
N GLU A 161 17.16 -9.40 0.72
CA GLU A 161 18.50 -9.99 0.59
C GLU A 161 18.67 -11.25 1.47
N CYS A 162 18.18 -11.25 2.71
CA CYS A 162 18.16 -12.42 3.58
C CYS A 162 17.38 -13.59 2.95
N LEU A 163 16.17 -13.32 2.46
CA LEU A 163 15.29 -14.33 1.86
C LEU A 163 15.91 -14.88 0.56
N ASP A 164 16.58 -14.03 -0.24
CA ASP A 164 17.29 -14.45 -1.45
C ASP A 164 18.51 -15.31 -1.14
N LYS A 165 19.31 -14.96 -0.12
CA LYS A 165 20.43 -15.79 0.36
C LYS A 165 19.96 -17.15 0.84
N MET A 166 18.80 -17.22 1.47
CA MET A 166 18.21 -18.49 1.94
C MET A 166 17.74 -19.42 0.82
N LYS A 167 17.56 -18.92 -0.43
CA LYS A 167 17.05 -19.68 -1.59
C LYS A 167 15.76 -20.44 -1.27
N ILE A 168 14.74 -19.70 -0.86
CA ILE A 168 13.47 -20.27 -0.39
C ILE A 168 12.75 -21.02 -1.52
N SER A 169 12.31 -22.25 -1.24
CA SER A 169 11.53 -23.07 -2.18
C SER A 169 10.03 -22.70 -2.14
N GLU A 170 9.28 -23.07 -3.19
CA GLU A 170 7.83 -22.86 -3.17
C GLU A 170 7.15 -23.68 -2.06
N GLU A 171 7.66 -24.86 -1.74
CA GLU A 171 7.16 -25.74 -0.67
C GLU A 171 7.31 -25.09 0.71
N GLU A 172 8.41 -24.39 0.97
CA GLU A 172 8.63 -23.66 2.22
C GLU A 172 7.62 -22.52 2.38
N ILE A 173 7.27 -21.84 1.29
CA ILE A 173 6.25 -20.78 1.30
C ILE A 173 4.85 -21.37 1.52
N LEU A 174 4.58 -22.56 0.99
CA LEU A 174 3.32 -23.25 1.30
C LEU A 174 3.25 -23.66 2.77
N SER A 175 4.37 -24.13 3.35
CA SER A 175 4.43 -24.44 4.78
C SER A 175 4.13 -23.21 5.64
N LEU A 176 4.65 -22.04 5.24
CA LEU A 176 4.35 -20.75 5.84
C LEU A 176 2.85 -20.45 5.80
N LEU A 177 2.22 -20.57 4.62
CA LEU A 177 0.78 -20.33 4.48
C LEU A 177 -0.06 -21.28 5.33
N GLU A 178 0.35 -22.54 5.46
CA GLU A 178 -0.34 -23.51 6.32
C GLU A 178 -0.32 -23.10 7.80
N THR A 179 0.75 -22.42 8.28
CA THR A 179 0.72 -21.82 9.64
C THR A 179 -0.35 -20.74 9.79
N TYR A 180 -0.79 -20.13 8.68
CA TYR A 180 -1.86 -19.13 8.69
C TYR A 180 -3.23 -19.80 8.70
N ARG A 181 -3.34 -21.06 8.24
CA ARG A 181 -4.57 -21.85 8.26
C ARG A 181 -5.10 -21.98 9.68
N GLU A 182 -4.29 -22.42 10.63
CA GLU A 182 -4.71 -22.62 12.02
C GLU A 182 -5.30 -21.34 12.64
N SER A 183 -4.70 -20.20 12.31
CA SER A 183 -5.18 -18.90 12.77
C SER A 183 -6.48 -18.49 12.06
N SER A 184 -6.63 -18.81 10.78
CA SER A 184 -7.82 -18.48 9.96
C SER A 184 -9.02 -19.39 10.20
N GLN A 185 -8.81 -20.63 10.63
CA GLN A 185 -9.87 -21.60 10.84
C GLN A 185 -10.81 -21.17 11.97
N GLN A 186 -10.28 -20.44 12.96
CA GLN A 186 -11.06 -19.77 14.00
C GLN A 186 -12.09 -18.76 13.43
N ILE A 187 -11.81 -18.12 12.28
CA ILE A 187 -12.74 -17.20 11.60
C ILE A 187 -13.80 -17.98 10.80
N ILE A 188 -13.37 -19.04 10.10
CA ILE A 188 -14.26 -19.88 9.29
C ILE A 188 -15.29 -20.57 10.19
N ASP A 189 -14.85 -21.08 11.33
CA ASP A 189 -15.70 -21.76 12.30
C ASP A 189 -16.62 -20.79 13.05
N SER A 190 -16.15 -19.58 13.38
CA SER A 190 -16.98 -18.54 14.03
C SER A 190 -18.05 -17.96 13.10
N GLY A 191 -17.71 -17.72 11.82
CA GLY A 191 -18.65 -17.28 10.78
C GLY A 191 -19.72 -18.32 10.43
N SER A 192 -19.44 -19.62 10.61
CA SER A 192 -20.37 -20.72 10.31
C SER A 192 -21.45 -21.00 11.37
N LYS A 193 -21.54 -20.22 12.46
CA LYS A 193 -22.61 -20.35 13.48
C LYS A 193 -24.00 -19.94 12.96
N ILE A 194 -24.23 -19.89 11.65
CA ILE A 194 -25.56 -19.86 11.06
C ILE A 194 -26.04 -21.31 10.94
N THR A 195 -26.85 -21.75 11.90
CA THR A 195 -27.45 -23.10 11.89
C THR A 195 -28.26 -23.35 10.61
N ARG A 196 -28.38 -24.62 10.19
CA ARG A 196 -29.26 -25.05 9.06
C ARG A 196 -30.70 -24.51 9.18
N ALA A 197 -31.16 -24.20 10.39
CA ALA A 197 -32.44 -23.54 10.66
C ALA A 197 -32.48 -22.06 10.20
N GLY A 198 -31.36 -21.34 10.28
CA GLY A 198 -31.21 -19.97 9.79
C GLY A 198 -31.29 -19.87 8.25
N HIS A 199 -30.65 -20.79 7.54
CA HIS A 199 -30.77 -20.89 6.07
C HIS A 199 -32.21 -21.26 5.62
N ARG A 200 -32.95 -22.03 6.42
CA ARG A 200 -34.36 -22.38 6.13
C ARG A 200 -35.31 -21.19 6.33
N ARG A 201 -35.03 -20.28 7.27
CA ARG A 201 -35.81 -19.04 7.49
C ARG A 201 -35.63 -18.01 6.39
N LEU A 202 -34.45 -17.90 5.79
CA LEU A 202 -34.16 -16.96 4.68
C LEU A 202 -34.84 -17.36 3.37
N ARG A 203 -35.00 -18.65 3.08
CA ARG A 203 -35.71 -19.11 1.87
C ARG A 203 -37.24 -19.03 1.96
N SER A 204 -37.80 -18.91 3.16
CA SER A 204 -39.26 -18.94 3.39
C SER A 204 -39.94 -17.56 3.42
N LYS A 205 -39.20 -16.45 3.34
CA LYS A 205 -39.77 -15.09 3.50
C LYS A 205 -39.68 -14.26 2.21
N ARG A 206 -40.45 -14.67 1.20
CA ARG A 206 -41.08 -13.74 0.23
C ARG A 206 -42.56 -13.64 0.53
N GLU A 207 -42.92 -13.29 1.77
CA GLU A 207 -44.28 -12.94 2.14
C GLU A 207 -44.21 -12.28 3.52
N TRP A 208 -44.80 -11.09 3.63
CA TRP A 208 -45.09 -10.39 4.87
C TRP A 208 -43.97 -9.58 5.57
N LEU A 209 -43.67 -8.43 4.95
CA LEU A 209 -43.03 -7.23 5.53
C LEU A 209 -43.86 -6.62 6.70
N LYS A 210 -43.86 -7.20 7.91
CA LYS A 210 -44.44 -6.50 9.08
C LYS A 210 -43.73 -6.60 10.44
N ASP A 211 -42.81 -7.52 10.68
CA ASP A 211 -42.02 -7.54 11.93
C ASP A 211 -40.52 -7.45 11.66
N LEU A 212 -40.07 -6.23 11.37
CA LEU A 212 -38.68 -5.82 11.42
C LEU A 212 -38.25 -5.69 12.89
N SER A 213 -37.88 -6.82 13.51
CA SER A 213 -36.78 -6.78 14.47
C SER A 213 -35.53 -7.17 13.68
N PRO A 214 -34.54 -6.27 13.54
CA PRO A 214 -33.30 -6.67 12.91
C PRO A 214 -32.67 -7.71 13.84
N LEU A 215 -32.06 -8.77 13.29
CA LEU A 215 -31.14 -9.61 14.05
C LEU A 215 -29.89 -8.79 14.40
N VAL A 216 -30.04 -7.74 15.19
CA VAL A 216 -28.96 -7.10 15.97
C VAL A 216 -28.87 -7.90 17.26
N GLY A 217 -28.44 -9.15 17.12
CA GLY A 217 -28.08 -9.99 18.26
C GLY A 217 -26.59 -9.84 18.53
N THR A 218 -26.22 -9.88 19.80
CA THR A 218 -24.86 -9.98 20.34
C THR A 218 -23.89 -10.88 19.54
N SER A 219 -24.40 -11.83 18.77
CA SER A 219 -23.65 -12.65 17.82
C SER A 219 -22.94 -11.84 16.72
N PHE A 220 -23.56 -10.82 16.12
CA PHE A 220 -22.93 -10.04 15.05
C PHE A 220 -21.77 -9.18 15.60
N SER A 221 -21.97 -8.51 16.73
CA SER A 221 -20.89 -7.75 17.38
C SER A 221 -19.78 -8.66 17.90
N GLN A 222 -20.09 -9.86 18.38
CA GLN A 222 -19.08 -10.86 18.74
C GLN A 222 -18.26 -11.33 17.53
N ILE A 223 -18.89 -11.64 16.40
CA ILE A 223 -18.19 -12.05 15.18
C ILE A 223 -17.30 -10.91 14.64
N VAL A 224 -17.78 -9.66 14.67
CA VAL A 224 -16.98 -8.49 14.28
C VAL A 224 -15.77 -8.34 15.20
N ASN A 225 -15.95 -8.48 16.52
CA ASN A 225 -14.85 -8.40 17.49
C ASN A 225 -13.84 -9.55 17.32
N GLU A 226 -14.28 -10.79 17.07
CA GLU A 226 -13.41 -11.93 16.83
C GLU A 226 -12.57 -11.74 15.56
N ARG A 227 -13.19 -11.22 14.49
CA ARG A 227 -12.49 -10.89 13.25
C ARG A 227 -11.47 -9.76 13.42
N GLU A 228 -11.85 -8.70 14.12
CA GLU A 228 -10.95 -7.58 14.40
C GLU A 228 -9.76 -8.03 15.26
N LEU A 229 -9.99 -8.87 16.27
CA LEU A 229 -8.94 -9.47 17.08
C LEU A 229 -8.01 -10.38 16.26
N PHE A 230 -8.56 -11.14 15.31
CA PHE A 230 -7.76 -11.94 14.39
C PHE A 230 -6.84 -11.06 13.55
N VAL A 231 -7.39 -10.02 12.89
CA VAL A 231 -6.60 -9.15 12.02
C VAL A 231 -5.51 -8.47 12.83
N ARG A 232 -5.82 -7.94 14.01
CA ARG A 232 -4.83 -7.33 14.93
C ARG A 232 -3.68 -8.28 15.27
N ARG A 233 -3.97 -9.53 15.61
CA ARG A 233 -2.95 -10.52 15.97
C ARG A 233 -2.11 -10.98 14.78
N ASN A 234 -2.65 -10.90 13.57
CA ASN A 234 -2.03 -11.44 12.37
C ASN A 234 -1.66 -10.36 11.36
N ILE A 235 -1.68 -9.08 11.74
CA ILE A 235 -1.49 -7.96 10.81
C ILE A 235 -0.12 -8.01 10.13
N TYR A 236 0.91 -8.46 10.84
CA TYR A 236 2.27 -8.62 10.31
C TYR A 236 2.35 -9.67 9.19
N ARG A 237 1.43 -10.65 9.18
CA ARG A 237 1.38 -11.73 8.19
C ARG A 237 0.87 -11.28 6.82
N ILE A 238 0.36 -10.05 6.70
CA ILE A 238 0.01 -9.47 5.40
C ILE A 238 1.21 -9.44 4.46
N ASN A 239 2.42 -9.20 4.99
CA ASN A 239 3.64 -9.21 4.19
C ASN A 239 4.10 -10.64 3.84
N GLY A 240 3.77 -11.64 4.65
CA GLY A 240 3.91 -13.05 4.29
C GLY A 240 3.02 -13.45 3.12
N LEU A 241 1.78 -12.96 3.09
CA LEU A 241 0.89 -13.13 1.92
C LEU A 241 1.43 -12.41 0.68
N LYS A 242 2.04 -11.23 0.81
CA LYS A 242 2.73 -10.57 -0.31
C LYS A 242 3.90 -11.40 -0.82
N LEU A 243 4.74 -11.94 0.07
CA LEU A 243 5.85 -12.80 -0.30
C LEU A 243 5.35 -14.04 -1.06
N ALA A 244 4.27 -14.65 -0.57
CA ALA A 244 3.62 -15.77 -1.25
C ALA A 244 3.08 -15.37 -2.63
N ALA A 245 2.41 -14.23 -2.73
CA ALA A 245 1.93 -13.67 -4.00
C ALA A 245 3.08 -13.37 -4.99
N ASP A 246 4.28 -13.03 -4.52
CA ASP A 246 5.45 -12.73 -5.36
C ASP A 246 6.22 -13.98 -5.78
N ARG A 247 6.37 -14.98 -4.90
CA ARG A 247 7.26 -16.13 -5.13
C ARG A 247 6.56 -17.38 -5.62
N LEU A 248 5.28 -17.62 -5.29
CA LEU A 248 4.56 -18.80 -5.75
C LEU A 248 4.17 -18.70 -7.23
N SER A 249 4.36 -19.76 -8.00
CA SER A 249 3.81 -19.89 -9.34
C SER A 249 2.28 -19.79 -9.37
N ALA A 250 1.72 -19.38 -10.53
CA ALA A 250 0.28 -19.28 -10.72
C ALA A 250 -0.45 -20.61 -10.45
N GLU A 251 0.18 -21.74 -10.78
CA GLU A 251 -0.37 -23.08 -10.52
C GLU A 251 -0.48 -23.38 -9.02
N LYS A 252 0.55 -23.05 -8.22
CA LYS A 252 0.51 -23.28 -6.77
C LYS A 252 -0.49 -22.33 -6.10
N LEU A 253 -0.59 -21.08 -6.56
CA LEU A 253 -1.62 -20.15 -6.10
C LEU A 253 -3.02 -20.67 -6.39
N ASP A 254 -3.25 -21.25 -7.58
CA ASP A 254 -4.53 -21.85 -7.95
C ASP A 254 -4.88 -23.04 -7.05
N ARG A 255 -3.94 -23.98 -6.85
CA ARG A 255 -4.13 -25.15 -5.98
C ARG A 255 -4.42 -24.79 -4.53
N ASN A 256 -3.87 -23.66 -4.05
CA ASN A 256 -4.02 -23.19 -2.67
C ASN A 256 -4.99 -22.01 -2.55
N TRP A 257 -5.80 -21.76 -3.58
CA TRP A 257 -6.70 -20.60 -3.62
C TRP A 257 -7.69 -20.59 -2.45
N GLY A 258 -8.15 -21.77 -2.02
CA GLY A 258 -9.05 -21.92 -0.87
C GLY A 258 -8.47 -21.45 0.48
N LEU A 259 -7.16 -21.23 0.57
CA LEU A 259 -6.49 -20.65 1.74
C LEU A 259 -6.12 -19.19 1.49
N VAL A 260 -5.48 -18.91 0.35
CA VAL A 260 -4.99 -17.57 -0.01
C VAL A 260 -6.13 -16.55 -0.10
N PHE A 261 -7.24 -16.93 -0.72
CA PHE A 261 -8.36 -16.01 -0.94
C PHE A 261 -9.06 -15.60 0.36
N PRO A 262 -9.54 -16.52 1.23
CA PRO A 262 -10.16 -16.12 2.50
C PRO A 262 -9.24 -15.31 3.42
N LEU A 263 -7.94 -15.63 3.44
CA LEU A 263 -6.95 -14.85 4.20
C LEU A 263 -6.84 -13.41 3.67
N THR A 264 -6.72 -13.25 2.36
CA THR A 264 -6.64 -11.92 1.74
C THR A 264 -7.92 -11.12 1.95
N MET A 265 -9.08 -11.76 1.81
CA MET A 265 -10.39 -11.14 2.09
C MET A 265 -10.56 -10.77 3.56
N SER A 266 -9.95 -11.52 4.48
CA SER A 266 -9.98 -11.21 5.91
C SER A 266 -9.42 -9.81 6.19
N PHE A 267 -8.29 -9.46 5.55
CA PHE A 267 -7.68 -8.13 5.62
C PHE A 267 -8.40 -7.07 4.77
N LEU A 268 -9.05 -7.46 3.67
CA LEU A 268 -9.75 -6.52 2.79
C LEU A 268 -11.02 -5.94 3.44
N ASP A 269 -11.69 -6.70 4.30
CA ASP A 269 -12.83 -6.17 5.07
C ASP A 269 -12.44 -5.59 6.44
N ASP A 270 -11.17 -5.21 6.64
CA ASP A 270 -10.72 -4.50 7.86
C ASP A 270 -11.42 -3.13 8.01
N THR A 271 -11.20 -2.39 9.10
CA THR A 271 -11.72 -1.03 9.26
C THR A 271 -10.71 0.02 8.80
N GLU A 272 -9.41 -0.27 8.89
CA GLU A 272 -8.32 0.63 8.53
C GLU A 272 -8.07 0.62 7.01
N THR A 273 -8.14 1.80 6.39
CA THR A 273 -8.04 1.96 4.93
C THR A 273 -6.70 1.47 4.38
N LEU A 274 -5.60 1.66 5.12
CA LEU A 274 -4.29 1.22 4.66
C LEU A 274 -4.10 -0.30 4.74
N VAL A 275 -4.72 -0.98 5.71
CA VAL A 275 -4.75 -2.46 5.74
C VAL A 275 -5.45 -2.99 4.49
N LYS A 276 -6.59 -2.39 4.11
CA LYS A 276 -7.30 -2.74 2.88
C LYS A 276 -6.46 -2.48 1.63
N ALA A 277 -5.74 -1.36 1.59
CA ALA A 277 -4.86 -1.03 0.48
C ALA A 277 -3.76 -2.10 0.31
N GLU A 278 -3.19 -2.60 1.41
CA GLU A 278 -2.20 -3.68 1.36
C GLU A 278 -2.79 -5.03 0.93
N ALA A 279 -4.00 -5.37 1.39
CA ALA A 279 -4.72 -6.53 0.90
C ALA A 279 -5.01 -6.40 -0.61
N CYS A 280 -5.35 -5.19 -1.08
CA CYS A 280 -5.54 -4.89 -2.48
C CYS A 280 -4.25 -5.06 -3.30
N THR A 281 -3.09 -4.67 -2.76
CA THR A 281 -1.78 -4.92 -3.37
C THR A 281 -1.48 -6.40 -3.53
N ILE A 282 -1.84 -7.24 -2.56
CA ILE A 282 -1.72 -8.71 -2.66
C ILE A 282 -2.57 -9.23 -3.83
N ILE A 283 -3.83 -8.79 -3.93
CA ILE A 283 -4.72 -9.16 -5.03
C ILE A 283 -4.10 -8.73 -6.37
N LEU A 284 -3.58 -7.51 -6.48
CA LEU A 284 -2.93 -7.03 -7.70
C LEU A 284 -1.73 -7.91 -8.10
N ARG A 285 -0.87 -8.29 -7.15
CA ARG A 285 0.28 -9.18 -7.37
C ARG A 285 -0.17 -10.55 -7.89
N ILE A 286 -1.24 -11.11 -7.33
CA ILE A 286 -1.83 -12.37 -7.80
C ILE A 286 -2.38 -12.20 -9.22
N LEU A 287 -3.17 -11.16 -9.48
CA LEU A 287 -3.75 -10.89 -10.80
C LEU A 287 -2.68 -10.68 -11.89
N ASN A 288 -1.52 -10.13 -11.54
CA ASN A 288 -0.40 -9.97 -12.46
C ASN A 288 0.22 -11.30 -12.93
N LYS A 289 0.02 -12.39 -12.18
CA LYS A 289 0.49 -13.73 -12.54
C LYS A 289 -0.51 -14.54 -13.35
N LEU A 290 -1.77 -14.08 -13.44
CA LEU A 290 -2.82 -14.81 -14.11
C LEU A 290 -2.86 -14.46 -15.60
N THR A 291 -3.03 -15.49 -16.43
CA THR A 291 -3.34 -15.30 -17.84
C THR A 291 -4.82 -14.90 -18.00
N PRO A 292 -5.14 -13.93 -18.87
CA PRO A 292 -6.53 -13.61 -19.19
C PRO A 292 -7.29 -14.83 -19.71
N GLY A 293 -8.59 -14.88 -19.39
CA GLY A 293 -9.52 -15.86 -19.95
C GLY A 293 -10.15 -16.82 -18.95
N LYS A 294 -11.13 -17.58 -19.42
CA LYS A 294 -12.05 -18.38 -18.58
C LYS A 294 -11.39 -19.48 -17.74
N GLN A 295 -10.13 -19.81 -18.01
CA GLN A 295 -9.41 -20.87 -17.30
C GLN A 295 -8.72 -20.41 -16.01
N ASN A 296 -8.56 -19.09 -15.82
CA ASN A 296 -7.92 -18.59 -14.61
C ASN A 296 -8.82 -18.76 -13.37
N ILE A 297 -8.18 -18.77 -12.20
CA ILE A 297 -8.83 -19.05 -10.92
C ILE A 297 -9.95 -18.06 -10.59
N ILE A 298 -9.81 -16.80 -10.97
CA ILE A 298 -10.82 -15.76 -10.70
C ILE A 298 -12.08 -16.00 -11.53
N ALA A 299 -11.93 -16.25 -12.84
CA ALA A 299 -13.03 -16.55 -13.73
C ALA A 299 -13.72 -17.87 -13.35
N ARG A 300 -12.94 -18.91 -13.02
CA ARG A 300 -13.46 -20.24 -12.65
C ARG A 300 -14.21 -20.23 -11.33
N SER A 301 -13.73 -19.47 -10.34
CA SER A 301 -14.38 -19.36 -9.03
C SER A 301 -15.52 -18.35 -8.99
N GLY A 302 -15.66 -17.48 -10.00
CA GLY A 302 -16.73 -16.48 -10.08
C GLY A 302 -16.63 -15.41 -8.99
N VAL A 303 -15.44 -15.18 -8.42
CA VAL A 303 -15.22 -14.25 -7.30
C VAL A 303 -14.99 -12.81 -7.73
N GLU A 304 -14.99 -12.50 -9.03
CA GLU A 304 -14.76 -11.15 -9.54
C GLU A 304 -15.70 -10.09 -8.90
N PRO A 305 -17.02 -10.31 -8.82
CA PRO A 305 -17.92 -9.35 -8.19
C PRO A 305 -17.60 -9.16 -6.69
N VAL A 306 -17.22 -10.25 -6.01
CA VAL A 306 -16.88 -10.22 -4.58
C VAL A 306 -15.62 -9.40 -4.34
N ILE A 307 -14.59 -9.58 -5.17
CA ILE A 307 -13.36 -8.78 -5.09
C ILE A 307 -13.67 -7.32 -5.37
N PHE A 308 -14.47 -7.02 -6.40
CA PHE A 308 -14.86 -5.66 -6.73
C PHE A 308 -15.59 -5.00 -5.55
N ASP A 309 -16.61 -5.65 -5.01
CA ASP A 309 -17.41 -5.15 -3.89
C ASP A 309 -16.57 -4.87 -2.64
N SER A 310 -15.54 -5.68 -2.37
CA SER A 310 -14.62 -5.43 -1.26
C SER A 310 -13.58 -4.34 -1.53
N ILE A 311 -13.30 -4.00 -2.79
CA ILE A 311 -12.44 -2.85 -3.16
C ILE A 311 -13.24 -1.53 -3.18
N VAL A 312 -14.55 -1.56 -3.41
CA VAL A 312 -15.42 -0.36 -3.44
C VAL A 312 -15.22 0.58 -2.23
N PRO A 313 -15.16 0.08 -0.98
CA PRO A 313 -14.88 0.93 0.19
C PRO A 313 -13.56 1.70 0.09
N ILE A 314 -12.56 1.18 -0.62
CA ILE A 314 -11.24 1.80 -0.78
C ILE A 314 -11.31 2.96 -1.78
N ILE A 315 -12.01 2.78 -2.91
CA ILE A 315 -12.19 3.88 -3.90
C ILE A 315 -13.11 4.99 -3.39
N LEU A 316 -13.93 4.70 -2.37
CA LEU A 316 -14.78 5.68 -1.67
C LEU A 316 -14.10 6.32 -0.45
N ALA A 317 -12.87 5.90 -0.09
CA ALA A 317 -12.14 6.39 1.07
C ALA A 317 -11.56 7.79 0.81
N LEU A 318 -12.42 8.81 0.90
CA LEU A 318 -12.11 10.21 0.60
C LEU A 318 -12.03 11.09 1.87
N PRO A 319 -11.37 12.27 1.80
CA PRO A 319 -11.13 13.23 2.90
C PRO A 319 -12.28 13.59 3.83
N SER A 320 -13.54 13.43 3.40
CA SER A 320 -14.69 13.65 4.28
C SER A 320 -14.75 12.70 5.48
N MET A 321 -14.16 11.51 5.36
CA MET A 321 -14.21 10.43 6.37
C MET A 321 -12.83 9.78 6.59
N THR A 322 -11.91 9.91 5.63
CA THR A 322 -10.59 9.27 5.64
C THR A 322 -9.51 10.34 5.48
N PRO A 323 -8.47 10.43 6.32
CA PRO A 323 -7.38 11.39 6.14
C PRO A 323 -6.82 11.43 4.71
N LYS A 324 -6.52 12.63 4.21
CA LYS A 324 -6.02 12.88 2.84
C LYS A 324 -4.88 11.95 2.46
N GLU A 325 -3.92 11.78 3.34
CA GLU A 325 -2.72 10.98 3.12
C GLU A 325 -3.06 9.50 2.92
N LYS A 326 -4.06 8.99 3.67
CA LYS A 326 -4.55 7.61 3.50
C LYS A 326 -5.22 7.45 2.13
N SER A 327 -6.08 8.40 1.75
CA SER A 327 -6.74 8.43 0.44
C SER A 327 -5.72 8.45 -0.71
N CYS A 328 -4.70 9.30 -0.63
CA CYS A 328 -3.66 9.42 -1.67
C CYS A 328 -2.90 8.11 -1.90
N ARG A 329 -2.72 7.28 -0.87
CA ARG A 329 -2.02 6.01 -1.00
C ARG A 329 -2.93 4.86 -1.43
N ALA A 330 -4.19 4.87 -0.97
CA ALA A 330 -5.12 3.78 -1.19
C ALA A 330 -5.76 3.81 -2.59
N LEU A 331 -6.17 4.99 -3.08
CA LEU A 331 -6.88 5.11 -4.36
C LEU A 331 -6.09 4.57 -5.56
N PRO A 332 -4.79 4.90 -5.76
CA PRO A 332 -4.04 4.43 -6.92
C PRO A 332 -3.98 2.90 -7.00
N ILE A 333 -3.81 2.23 -5.85
CA ILE A 333 -3.73 0.77 -5.77
C ILE A 333 -5.09 0.17 -6.10
N ALA A 334 -6.16 0.69 -5.49
CA ALA A 334 -7.52 0.19 -5.69
C ALA A 334 -7.96 0.24 -7.17
N TYR A 335 -7.78 1.38 -7.84
CA TYR A 335 -8.13 1.50 -9.26
C TYR A 335 -7.28 0.61 -10.16
N LYS A 336 -5.96 0.52 -9.93
CA LYS A 336 -5.08 -0.40 -10.67
C LYS A 336 -5.54 -1.85 -10.54
N THR A 337 -5.92 -2.27 -9.33
CA THR A 337 -6.44 -3.62 -9.09
C THR A 337 -7.76 -3.87 -9.81
N ILE A 338 -8.69 -2.91 -9.82
CA ILE A 338 -9.97 -3.03 -10.54
C ILE A 338 -9.74 -3.22 -12.05
N PHE A 339 -8.92 -2.36 -12.68
CA PHE A 339 -8.65 -2.51 -14.12
C PHE A 339 -7.97 -3.84 -14.43
N LYS A 340 -6.99 -4.25 -13.61
CA LYS A 340 -6.32 -5.54 -13.80
C LYS A 340 -7.28 -6.72 -13.61
N LEU A 341 -8.20 -6.64 -12.64
CA LEU A 341 -9.22 -7.66 -12.39
C LEU A 341 -10.11 -7.85 -13.61
N TRP A 342 -10.54 -6.75 -14.24
CA TRP A 342 -11.41 -6.80 -15.41
C TRP A 342 -10.69 -7.26 -16.67
N ASN A 343 -9.42 -6.93 -16.81
CA ASN A 343 -8.57 -7.41 -17.90
C ASN A 343 -8.40 -8.95 -17.83
N VAL A 344 -8.20 -9.50 -16.64
CA VAL A 344 -8.01 -10.95 -16.44
C VAL A 344 -9.29 -11.76 -16.63
N THR A 345 -10.47 -11.18 -16.36
CA THR A 345 -11.75 -11.93 -16.29
C THR A 345 -12.55 -12.01 -17.60
N GLU A 346 -12.04 -11.51 -18.74
CA GLU A 346 -12.73 -11.47 -20.05
C GLU A 346 -14.21 -11.03 -19.93
N ASN A 347 -14.45 -9.71 -19.90
CA ASN A 347 -15.77 -9.17 -19.61
C ASN A 347 -16.53 -8.78 -20.88
N GLU A 348 -17.54 -9.56 -21.25
CA GLU A 348 -18.53 -9.20 -22.29
C GLU A 348 -19.26 -7.88 -21.97
N SER A 349 -19.30 -7.48 -20.70
CA SER A 349 -19.93 -6.25 -20.19
C SER A 349 -18.94 -5.16 -19.75
N LEU A 350 -17.68 -5.21 -20.20
CA LEU A 350 -16.62 -4.26 -19.79
C LEU A 350 -17.06 -2.80 -19.95
N ASN A 351 -17.69 -2.45 -21.08
CA ASN A 351 -18.16 -1.08 -21.34
C ASN A 351 -19.18 -0.56 -20.30
N LEU A 352 -20.06 -1.44 -19.79
CA LEU A 352 -21.01 -1.09 -18.74
C LEU A 352 -20.29 -0.89 -17.41
N LYS A 353 -19.32 -1.77 -17.08
CA LYS A 353 -18.49 -1.66 -15.88
C LYS A 353 -17.65 -0.37 -15.89
N LEU A 354 -17.07 0.00 -17.03
CA LEU A 354 -16.34 1.25 -17.20
C LEU A 354 -17.25 2.48 -17.05
N SER A 355 -18.46 2.42 -17.60
CA SER A 355 -19.47 3.48 -17.41
C SER A 355 -19.86 3.64 -15.94
N MET A 356 -20.12 2.52 -15.25
CA MET A 356 -20.40 2.50 -13.81
C MET A 356 -19.23 3.08 -13.01
N LEU A 357 -17.99 2.65 -13.30
CA LEU A 357 -16.79 3.15 -12.63
C LEU A 357 -16.65 4.67 -12.75
N LEU A 358 -16.88 5.17 -13.97
CA LEU A 358 -16.78 6.59 -14.26
C LEU A 358 -17.88 7.40 -13.55
N ASN A 359 -19.14 6.98 -13.73
CA ASN A 359 -20.31 7.76 -13.33
C ASN A 359 -20.56 7.69 -11.82
N ASP A 360 -20.36 6.52 -11.21
CA ASP A 360 -20.72 6.29 -9.82
C ASP A 360 -19.55 6.59 -8.87
N PHE A 361 -18.30 6.50 -9.36
CA PHE A 361 -17.11 6.64 -8.52
C PHE A 361 -16.17 7.77 -8.96
N ILE A 362 -15.58 7.70 -10.15
CA ILE A 362 -14.48 8.62 -10.53
C ILE A 362 -14.97 10.07 -10.63
N CYS A 363 -15.99 10.36 -11.44
CA CYS A 363 -16.47 11.72 -11.63
C CYS A 363 -17.02 12.35 -10.34
N PRO A 364 -17.88 11.67 -9.55
CA PRO A 364 -18.31 12.19 -8.25
C PRO A 364 -17.16 12.44 -7.29
N SER A 365 -16.14 11.57 -7.28
CA SER A 365 -14.96 11.73 -6.43
C SER A 365 -14.16 12.97 -6.81
N ILE A 366 -13.94 13.23 -8.11
CA ILE A 366 -13.24 14.45 -8.59
C ILE A 366 -13.96 15.71 -8.11
N VAL A 367 -15.28 15.76 -8.28
CA VAL A 367 -16.09 16.92 -7.84
C VAL A 367 -15.98 17.12 -6.34
N LYS A 368 -15.98 16.03 -5.56
CA LYS A 368 -15.89 16.07 -4.09
C LYS A 368 -14.53 16.49 -3.57
N VAL A 369 -13.44 16.15 -4.27
CA VAL A 369 -12.05 16.43 -3.83
C VAL A 369 -11.37 17.54 -4.64
N LYS A 370 -12.13 18.33 -5.40
CA LYS A 370 -11.59 19.40 -6.26
C LYS A 370 -10.69 20.40 -5.53
N ASP A 371 -10.91 20.59 -4.23
CA ASP A 371 -10.12 21.48 -3.37
C ASP A 371 -8.81 20.84 -2.87
N ILE A 372 -8.55 19.58 -3.22
CA ILE A 372 -7.38 18.79 -2.80
C ILE A 372 -6.60 18.35 -4.04
N PRO A 373 -5.62 19.17 -4.50
CA PRO A 373 -4.91 18.96 -5.75
C PRO A 373 -4.35 17.56 -5.95
N GLU A 374 -3.77 16.95 -4.91
CA GLU A 374 -3.09 15.66 -5.00
C GLU A 374 -4.07 14.52 -5.34
N LEU A 375 -5.29 14.57 -4.81
CA LEU A 375 -6.32 13.57 -5.12
C LEU A 375 -6.92 13.78 -6.51
N VAL A 376 -7.08 15.05 -6.93
CA VAL A 376 -7.51 15.36 -8.31
C VAL A 376 -6.50 14.81 -9.31
N LEU A 377 -5.19 15.00 -9.08
CA LEU A 377 -4.14 14.45 -9.93
C LEU A 377 -4.23 12.93 -10.03
N ILE A 378 -4.38 12.23 -8.89
CA ILE A 378 -4.54 10.77 -8.86
C ILE A 378 -5.75 10.32 -9.69
N LEU A 379 -6.91 10.97 -9.52
CA LEU A 379 -8.13 10.59 -10.25
C LEU A 379 -8.05 10.92 -11.75
N LEU A 380 -7.36 12.00 -12.13
CA LEU A 380 -7.09 12.33 -13.53
C LEU A 380 -6.14 11.32 -14.18
N ASP A 381 -5.13 10.85 -13.45
CA ASP A 381 -4.24 9.77 -13.91
C ASP A 381 -5.00 8.44 -14.05
N VAL A 382 -5.93 8.14 -13.14
CA VAL A 382 -6.84 6.98 -13.27
C VAL A 382 -7.66 7.05 -14.56
N ILE A 383 -8.16 8.23 -14.94
CA ILE A 383 -8.86 8.42 -16.22
C ILE A 383 -7.90 8.22 -17.40
N LYS A 384 -6.77 8.92 -17.37
CA LYS A 384 -5.84 9.04 -18.50
C LYS A 384 -5.07 7.74 -18.77
N ASP A 385 -4.54 7.10 -17.73
CA ASP A 385 -3.65 5.94 -17.81
C ASP A 385 -4.38 4.61 -17.61
N GLY A 386 -5.57 4.62 -16.99
CA GLY A 386 -6.39 3.42 -16.77
C GLY A 386 -7.61 3.35 -17.67
N LEU A 387 -8.56 4.26 -17.46
CA LEU A 387 -9.88 4.18 -18.08
C LEU A 387 -9.86 4.39 -19.61
N VAL A 388 -9.12 5.38 -20.10
CA VAL A 388 -9.05 5.69 -21.54
C VAL A 388 -8.44 4.54 -22.34
N PRO A 389 -7.29 3.96 -21.96
CA PRO A 389 -6.73 2.79 -22.64
C PRO A 389 -7.66 1.57 -22.63
N GLU A 390 -8.27 1.25 -21.48
CA GLU A 390 -9.16 0.09 -21.33
C GLU A 390 -10.49 0.26 -22.08
N ALA A 391 -10.98 1.50 -22.23
CA ALA A 391 -12.21 1.78 -22.98
C ALA A 391 -12.02 1.77 -24.51
N GLY A 392 -10.82 2.04 -25.03
CA GLY A 392 -10.55 2.11 -26.47
C GLY A 392 -11.54 3.03 -27.21
N ASP A 393 -12.25 2.51 -28.21
CA ASP A 393 -13.23 3.30 -28.97
C ASP A 393 -14.47 3.71 -28.14
N TYR A 394 -14.76 2.99 -27.05
CA TYR A 394 -15.87 3.29 -26.17
C TYR A 394 -15.68 4.61 -25.40
N VAL A 395 -14.45 5.14 -25.34
CA VAL A 395 -14.16 6.49 -24.81
C VAL A 395 -15.04 7.55 -25.46
N ILE A 396 -15.43 7.37 -26.72
CA ILE A 396 -16.34 8.28 -27.44
C ILE A 396 -17.68 8.45 -26.71
N VAL A 397 -18.18 7.41 -26.07
CA VAL A 397 -19.44 7.43 -25.29
C VAL A 397 -19.21 8.12 -23.94
N LEU A 398 -18.10 7.80 -23.28
CA LEU A 398 -17.74 8.34 -21.98
C LEU A 398 -17.26 9.80 -22.02
N ARG A 399 -16.81 10.28 -23.20
CA ARG A 399 -16.12 11.57 -23.37
C ARG A 399 -16.90 12.73 -22.78
N LYS A 400 -18.23 12.75 -22.95
CA LYS A 400 -19.06 13.89 -22.57
C LYS A 400 -18.97 14.09 -21.06
N GLN A 401 -19.11 13.00 -20.31
CA GLN A 401 -19.05 13.02 -18.86
C GLN A 401 -17.64 13.39 -18.37
N ILE A 402 -16.59 12.75 -18.91
CA ILE A 402 -15.20 13.06 -18.55
C ILE A 402 -14.90 14.53 -18.81
N LEU A 403 -15.25 15.02 -20.01
CA LEU A 403 -14.97 16.39 -20.43
C LEU A 403 -15.66 17.40 -19.51
N TYR A 404 -16.96 17.26 -19.26
CA TYR A 404 -17.67 18.25 -18.43
C TYR A 404 -17.22 18.21 -16.97
N THR A 405 -16.84 17.06 -16.42
CA THR A 405 -16.23 16.99 -15.09
C THR A 405 -14.89 17.74 -15.06
N ILE A 406 -14.04 17.57 -16.08
CA ILE A 406 -12.75 18.29 -16.15
C ILE A 406 -12.97 19.80 -16.35
N LEU A 407 -13.93 20.18 -17.20
CA LEU A 407 -14.26 21.59 -17.42
C LEU A 407 -14.79 22.23 -16.13
N ASP A 408 -15.58 21.53 -15.33
CA ASP A 408 -16.05 22.00 -14.01
C ASP A 408 -14.86 22.33 -13.09
N VAL A 409 -13.88 21.42 -12.99
CA VAL A 409 -12.64 21.65 -12.24
C VAL A 409 -11.85 22.85 -12.77
N LEU A 410 -11.70 22.98 -14.10
CA LEU A 410 -11.00 24.11 -14.71
C LEU A 410 -11.74 25.45 -14.54
N THR A 411 -13.06 25.42 -14.36
CA THR A 411 -13.85 26.61 -14.09
C THR A 411 -13.78 27.08 -12.64
N ASP A 412 -13.19 26.30 -11.73
CA ASP A 412 -13.00 26.69 -10.34
C ASP A 412 -12.10 27.96 -10.25
N PRO A 413 -12.50 29.00 -9.49
CA PRO A 413 -11.70 30.21 -9.34
C PRO A 413 -10.33 29.96 -8.67
N PHE A 414 -10.19 28.93 -7.85
CA PHE A 414 -8.97 28.63 -7.09
C PHE A 414 -7.99 27.71 -7.84
N ILE A 415 -8.36 27.20 -9.02
CA ILE A 415 -7.50 26.29 -9.79
C ILE A 415 -6.14 26.90 -10.17
N VAL A 416 -6.08 28.23 -10.24
CA VAL A 416 -4.88 29.00 -10.59
C VAL A 416 -3.74 28.83 -9.57
N TYR A 417 -4.07 28.42 -8.34
CA TYR A 417 -3.08 28.10 -7.30
C TYR A 417 -2.41 26.73 -7.49
N SER A 418 -2.93 25.88 -8.39
CA SER A 418 -2.36 24.57 -8.71
C SER A 418 -2.24 24.38 -10.22
N LEU A 419 -1.18 24.95 -10.80
CA LEU A 419 -0.89 24.81 -12.24
C LEU A 419 -0.62 23.35 -12.66
N THR A 420 -0.21 22.50 -11.72
CA THR A 420 -0.05 21.06 -11.94
C THR A 420 -1.37 20.38 -12.27
N VAL A 421 -2.44 20.69 -11.51
CA VAL A 421 -3.80 20.19 -11.78
C VAL A 421 -4.30 20.72 -13.12
N VAL A 422 -4.09 22.00 -13.42
CA VAL A 422 -4.45 22.58 -14.71
C VAL A 422 -3.81 21.78 -15.86
N ASN A 423 -2.50 21.55 -15.80
CA ASN A 423 -1.80 20.80 -16.84
C ASN A 423 -2.30 19.36 -16.94
N ALA A 424 -2.56 18.69 -15.82
CA ALA A 424 -3.15 17.36 -15.80
C ALA A 424 -4.53 17.33 -16.47
N CYS A 425 -5.43 18.26 -16.13
CA CYS A 425 -6.74 18.40 -16.77
C CYS A 425 -6.63 18.55 -18.29
N LEU A 426 -5.73 19.42 -18.76
CA LEU A 426 -5.52 19.64 -20.19
C LEU A 426 -4.96 18.38 -20.90
N ASN A 427 -4.03 17.67 -20.26
CA ASN A 427 -3.49 16.42 -20.79
C ASN A 427 -4.55 15.31 -20.82
N THR A 428 -5.43 15.24 -19.82
CA THR A 428 -6.55 14.30 -19.83
C THR A 428 -7.55 14.65 -20.94
N ILE A 429 -7.85 15.94 -21.19
CA ILE A 429 -8.69 16.34 -22.33
C ILE A 429 -8.06 15.90 -23.66
N ARG A 430 -6.74 16.09 -23.84
CA ARG A 430 -6.02 15.66 -25.04
C ARG A 430 -6.06 14.16 -25.28
N ALA A 431 -6.10 13.36 -24.22
CA ALA A 431 -6.22 11.92 -24.32
C ALA A 431 -7.60 11.47 -24.84
N LEU A 432 -8.61 12.36 -24.87
CA LEU A 432 -9.93 12.02 -25.37
C LEU A 432 -10.03 12.18 -26.90
N ASN A 433 -10.62 11.20 -27.56
CA ASN A 433 -10.90 11.24 -28.99
C ASN A 433 -12.20 12.01 -29.30
N GLY A 434 -12.29 12.61 -30.49
CA GLY A 434 -13.53 13.18 -31.03
C GLY A 434 -13.96 14.53 -30.43
N LEU A 435 -13.01 15.36 -30.00
CA LEU A 435 -13.25 16.64 -29.32
C LEU A 435 -13.92 17.73 -30.19
N LYS A 436 -13.91 17.60 -31.52
CA LYS A 436 -14.43 18.63 -32.45
C LYS A 436 -15.88 19.06 -32.14
N LYS A 437 -16.71 18.15 -31.64
CA LYS A 437 -18.11 18.44 -31.27
C LYS A 437 -18.25 19.37 -30.06
N ASN A 438 -17.27 19.40 -29.17
CA ASN A 438 -17.28 20.18 -27.93
C ASN A 438 -16.26 21.33 -27.96
N ARG A 439 -15.75 21.68 -29.15
CA ARG A 439 -14.67 22.67 -29.32
C ARG A 439 -14.98 24.02 -28.68
N TYR A 440 -16.20 24.54 -28.82
CA TYR A 440 -16.56 25.86 -28.30
C TYR A 440 -16.59 25.90 -26.76
N ASP A 441 -17.08 24.83 -26.11
CA ASP A 441 -17.08 24.72 -24.66
C ASP A 441 -15.64 24.68 -24.11
N ILE A 442 -14.77 23.92 -24.78
CA ILE A 442 -13.35 23.81 -24.43
C ILE A 442 -12.66 25.17 -24.57
N ILE A 443 -12.79 25.83 -25.72
CA ILE A 443 -12.16 27.14 -25.96
C ILE A 443 -12.66 28.18 -24.97
N GLY A 444 -13.97 28.24 -24.74
CA GLY A 444 -14.56 29.18 -23.79
C GLY A 444 -14.00 29.01 -22.38
N CYS A 445 -13.77 27.77 -21.95
CA CYS A 445 -13.11 27.46 -20.68
C CYS A 445 -11.62 27.89 -20.70
N LEU A 446 -10.88 27.54 -21.75
CA LEU A 446 -9.45 27.89 -21.88
C LEU A 446 -9.22 29.40 -21.87
N LEU A 447 -10.06 30.18 -22.55
CA LEU A 447 -9.94 31.64 -22.56
C LEU A 447 -10.18 32.23 -21.16
N LYS A 448 -11.23 31.78 -20.47
CA LYS A 448 -11.50 32.18 -19.08
C LYS A 448 -10.32 31.83 -18.16
N LEU A 449 -9.77 30.63 -18.31
CA LEU A 449 -8.60 30.18 -17.57
C LEU A 449 -7.37 31.06 -17.85
N GLN A 450 -7.07 31.35 -19.12
CA GLN A 450 -5.95 32.20 -19.51
C GLN A 450 -6.08 33.62 -18.93
N ILE A 451 -7.28 34.21 -18.96
CA ILE A 451 -7.55 35.52 -18.37
C ILE A 451 -7.30 35.50 -16.85
N ARG A 452 -7.80 34.46 -16.16
CA ARG A 452 -7.60 34.32 -14.71
C ARG A 452 -6.13 34.15 -14.36
N ILE A 453 -5.43 33.28 -15.07
CA ILE A 453 -3.98 33.09 -14.89
C ILE A 453 -3.24 34.42 -15.09
N LYS A 454 -3.54 35.15 -16.17
CA LYS A 454 -2.90 36.45 -16.45
C LYS A 454 -3.15 37.46 -15.32
N ARG A 455 -4.37 37.52 -14.77
CA ARG A 455 -4.72 38.41 -13.65
C ARG A 455 -4.04 38.01 -12.34
N SER A 456 -3.95 36.72 -12.02
CA SER A 456 -3.36 36.27 -10.76
C SER A 456 -1.84 36.35 -10.72
N TYR A 457 -1.18 36.27 -11.89
CA TYR A 457 0.28 36.25 -12.00
C TYR A 457 0.89 37.55 -12.56
N SER A 458 0.09 38.53 -13.01
CA SER A 458 0.60 39.89 -13.29
C SER A 458 1.23 40.54 -12.07
N ASP A 459 0.81 40.11 -10.86
CA ASP A 459 1.20 40.72 -9.59
C ASP A 459 2.29 39.91 -8.85
N ARG A 460 2.71 38.76 -9.37
CA ARG A 460 3.61 37.79 -8.68
C ARG A 460 4.67 37.22 -9.64
N THR A 461 5.72 37.98 -9.93
CA THR A 461 6.74 37.63 -10.96
C THR A 461 8.06 37.05 -10.42
N ASN A 462 8.11 36.45 -9.22
CA ASN A 462 9.42 36.21 -8.57
C ASN A 462 9.85 34.74 -8.40
N SER A 463 9.15 33.74 -8.96
CA SER A 463 9.60 32.34 -8.90
C SER A 463 9.77 31.73 -10.30
N THR A 464 10.97 31.21 -10.57
CA THR A 464 11.34 30.51 -11.82
C THR A 464 10.45 29.29 -12.09
N ASP A 465 10.04 28.57 -11.05
CA ASP A 465 9.19 27.38 -11.17
C ASP A 465 7.77 27.76 -11.64
N THR A 466 7.28 28.90 -11.19
CA THR A 466 5.99 29.45 -11.60
C THR A 466 6.00 29.86 -13.07
N ILE A 467 7.09 30.49 -13.54
CA ILE A 467 7.25 30.90 -14.95
C ILE A 467 7.30 29.66 -15.87
N MET A 468 8.04 28.63 -15.47
CA MET A 468 8.10 27.35 -16.20
C MET A 468 6.73 26.66 -16.27
N ALA A 469 6.01 26.57 -15.15
CA ALA A 469 4.67 25.97 -15.11
C ALA A 469 3.66 26.76 -15.94
N LEU A 470 3.70 28.09 -15.90
CA LEU A 470 2.86 28.98 -16.71
C LEU A 470 3.12 28.78 -18.22
N SER A 471 4.38 28.75 -18.63
CA SER A 471 4.75 28.51 -20.03
C SER A 471 4.26 27.15 -20.51
N THR A 472 4.32 26.12 -19.65
CA THR A 472 3.82 24.78 -19.94
C THR A 472 2.31 24.79 -20.16
N VAL A 473 1.55 25.41 -19.26
CA VAL A 473 0.08 25.54 -19.40
C VAL A 473 -0.30 26.33 -20.65
N GLN A 474 0.42 27.41 -20.96
CA GLN A 474 0.21 28.20 -22.17
C GLN A 474 0.48 27.36 -23.43
N ASN A 475 1.61 26.67 -23.50
CA ASN A 475 1.95 25.80 -24.64
C ASN A 475 0.94 24.66 -24.80
N THR A 476 0.53 24.03 -23.69
CA THR A 476 -0.47 22.95 -23.67
C THR A 476 -1.83 23.45 -24.16
N SER A 477 -2.29 24.61 -23.68
CA SER A 477 -3.55 25.21 -24.13
C SER A 477 -3.52 25.62 -25.60
N GLN A 478 -2.43 26.21 -26.07
CA GLN A 478 -2.27 26.63 -27.47
C GLN A 478 -2.23 25.45 -28.42
N SER A 479 -1.53 24.35 -28.08
CA SER A 479 -1.56 23.16 -28.91
C SER A 479 -2.93 22.50 -28.91
N LEU A 480 -3.63 22.43 -27.77
CA LEU A 480 -5.00 21.90 -27.75
C LEU A 480 -5.95 22.74 -28.63
N ILE A 481 -5.79 24.06 -28.68
CA ILE A 481 -6.55 24.94 -29.59
C ILE A 481 -6.25 24.63 -31.06
N LYS A 482 -4.99 24.36 -31.41
CA LYS A 482 -4.59 23.96 -32.77
C LYS A 482 -5.21 22.62 -33.16
N ASP A 483 -5.22 21.65 -32.24
CA ASP A 483 -5.78 20.30 -32.48
C ASP A 483 -7.31 20.31 -32.70
N LEU A 484 -8.01 21.39 -32.30
CA LEU A 484 -9.45 21.56 -32.47
C LEU A 484 -9.88 22.13 -33.85
N ASP A 485 -8.94 22.26 -34.80
CA ASP A 485 -9.18 22.73 -36.18
C ASP A 485 -9.93 24.07 -36.26
N LEU A 486 -9.40 25.11 -35.59
CA LEU A 486 -9.93 26.46 -35.72
C LEU A 486 -9.08 27.27 -36.69
N SER A 487 -9.74 28.05 -37.54
CA SER A 487 -9.05 29.09 -38.30
C SER A 487 -8.44 30.11 -37.32
N SER A 488 -7.27 30.67 -37.66
CA SER A 488 -6.65 31.77 -36.90
C SER A 488 -7.60 32.96 -36.68
N SER A 489 -8.54 33.17 -37.61
CA SER A 489 -9.60 34.18 -37.51
C SER A 489 -10.59 33.94 -36.35
N ASP A 490 -10.99 32.71 -36.08
CA ASP A 490 -12.00 32.41 -35.04
C ASP A 490 -11.41 32.51 -33.63
N THR A 491 -10.13 32.16 -33.49
CA THR A 491 -9.39 32.32 -32.24
C THR A 491 -9.14 33.79 -31.91
N GLU A 492 -8.78 34.61 -32.91
CA GLU A 492 -8.65 36.07 -32.75
C GLU A 492 -9.98 36.75 -32.38
N LYS A 493 -11.10 36.36 -33.01
CA LYS A 493 -12.43 36.88 -32.66
C LYS A 493 -12.86 36.52 -31.23
N LEU A 494 -12.59 35.30 -30.78
CA LEU A 494 -12.90 34.87 -29.42
C LEU A 494 -11.98 35.50 -28.37
N LEU A 495 -10.70 35.71 -28.70
CA LEU A 495 -9.76 36.47 -27.87
C LEU A 495 -10.17 37.94 -27.76
N ALA A 496 -10.59 38.55 -28.86
CA ALA A 496 -11.12 39.92 -28.88
C ALA A 496 -12.41 40.05 -28.06
N ALA A 497 -13.30 39.05 -28.08
CA ALA A 497 -14.54 39.03 -27.29
C ALA A 497 -14.33 38.72 -25.79
N ALA A 498 -13.18 38.15 -25.43
CA ALA A 498 -12.85 37.79 -24.05
C ALA A 498 -11.97 38.85 -23.33
N GLN A 499 -11.45 39.85 -24.06
CA GLN A 499 -10.87 41.05 -23.45
C GLN A 499 -12.00 41.97 -22.96
N PRO A 500 -11.95 42.45 -21.70
CA PRO A 500 -12.97 43.36 -21.16
C PRO A 500 -12.98 44.71 -21.87
#